data_AF-A0A388QAF6-F1
#
_entry.id   AF-A0A388QAF6-F1
#
_cell.length_a   1.000
_cell.length_b   1.000
_cell.length_c   1.000
_cell.angle_alpha   90.00
_cell.angle_beta   90.00
_cell.angle_gamma   90.00
#
_symmetry.space_group_name_H-M   'P 1'
#
loop_
_entity.id
_entity.type
_entity.pdbx_description
1 polymer ?
#
loop_
_entity_poly.entity_id
_entity_poly.type
_entity_poly.pdbx_seq_one_letter_code
_entity_poly.pdbx_strand_id
1 'polypeptide(L)'
;MWLSVQSVKPKAAPPASAERRRAWQGDMRIVVGGALLAGLLIGWLLLGWWLVPVQWVNAGPVQLNPVYQTLWVQMAADSYSVTLNEEDARNRIGLLQDQSVNALKRALGNTQGSQQARIADLQVVIENTPAKPANVVPAAASPSRSVILSAVVAVMVLVGAGGFVAWSRMRTPREAARREKVQPQVRQLTPARVDTPAPAAPAAPNAQAADRSVERGPPIARFMTTYMYGDDTYDDSFSIDDANGDFLGECGVGVCETIGVGDPKKVAAFEVWLFDKNDVRTVTKVLLSQSGFADNAMRGRVAPKGDPAVAKTGETLILETNMLHVSVRVVDMNYGSGPLPPETFFNTLTVELTAWKKK
;
A
#
# COMPACT_ATOMS: atom_id res chain seq x y z
N MET A 1 -50.71 74.40 19.34
CA MET A 1 -49.55 73.91 18.55
C MET A 1 -49.13 72.58 19.15
N TRP A 2 -49.61 71.47 18.61
CA TRP A 2 -49.41 70.12 19.17
C TRP A 2 -48.19 69.48 18.50
N LEU A 3 -47.19 69.13 19.31
CA LEU A 3 -45.96 68.44 18.88
C LEU A 3 -46.26 66.97 18.60
N SER A 4 -46.08 66.55 17.35
CA SER A 4 -46.15 65.16 16.91
C SER A 4 -44.82 64.45 17.23
N VAL A 5 -44.86 63.51 18.16
CA VAL A 5 -43.73 62.61 18.45
C VAL A 5 -43.83 61.41 17.50
N GLN A 6 -42.95 61.35 16.50
CA GLN A 6 -42.80 60.16 15.66
C GLN A 6 -42.09 59.06 16.46
N SER A 7 -42.80 57.97 16.73
CA SER A 7 -42.23 56.74 17.28
C SER A 7 -41.38 56.05 16.21
N VAL A 8 -40.06 55.99 16.40
CA VAL A 8 -39.17 55.14 15.60
C VAL A 8 -39.34 53.69 16.06
N LYS A 9 -39.94 52.84 15.22
CA LYS A 9 -39.98 51.39 15.47
C LYS A 9 -38.60 50.78 15.26
N PRO A 10 -38.06 49.97 16.18
CA PRO A 10 -36.79 49.28 15.96
C PRO A 10 -36.94 48.22 14.86
N LYS A 11 -35.94 48.15 13.97
CA LYS A 11 -35.83 47.15 12.90
C LYS A 11 -35.71 45.76 13.53
N ALA A 12 -36.70 44.91 13.30
CA ALA A 12 -36.74 43.55 13.83
C ALA A 12 -35.50 42.76 13.39
N ALA A 13 -34.80 42.15 14.35
CA ALA A 13 -33.72 41.20 14.08
C ALA A 13 -34.29 39.99 13.32
N PRO A 14 -33.56 39.44 12.32
CA PRO A 14 -34.05 38.29 11.57
C PRO A 14 -34.21 37.07 12.49
N PRO A 15 -35.21 36.20 12.26
CA PRO A 15 -35.45 35.05 13.11
C PRO A 15 -34.28 34.06 13.03
N ALA A 16 -33.83 33.56 14.18
CA ALA A 16 -32.69 32.63 14.33
C ALA A 16 -32.79 31.35 13.46
N SER A 17 -33.97 31.03 12.94
CA SER A 17 -34.19 29.93 11.99
C SER A 17 -33.60 30.18 10.59
N ALA A 18 -33.45 31.44 10.17
CA ALA A 18 -32.90 31.78 8.85
C ALA A 18 -31.37 31.63 8.81
N GLU A 19 -30.69 31.96 9.90
CA GLU A 19 -29.23 31.79 10.03
C GLU A 19 -28.84 30.30 10.15
N ARG A 20 -29.59 29.52 10.95
CA ARG A 20 -29.35 28.06 11.07
C ARG A 20 -29.54 27.31 9.74
N ARG A 21 -30.49 27.74 8.90
CA ARG A 21 -30.72 27.13 7.57
C ARG A 21 -29.62 27.48 6.55
N ARG A 22 -29.01 28.66 6.65
CA ARG A 22 -27.89 29.07 5.77
C ARG A 22 -26.58 28.37 6.15
N ALA A 23 -26.29 28.24 7.44
CA ALA A 23 -25.13 27.49 7.93
C ALA A 23 -25.18 26.02 7.47
N TRP A 24 -26.34 25.37 7.63
CA TRP A 24 -26.52 23.96 7.26
C TRP A 24 -26.39 23.68 5.74
N GLN A 25 -26.75 24.65 4.88
CA GLN A 25 -26.58 24.54 3.43
C GLN A 25 -25.13 24.78 2.97
N GLY A 26 -24.35 25.60 3.70
CA GLY A 26 -22.92 25.81 3.45
C GLY A 26 -22.10 24.56 3.74
N ASP A 27 -22.35 23.92 4.88
CA ASP A 27 -21.66 22.70 5.30
C ASP A 27 -21.94 21.53 4.35
N MET A 28 -23.18 21.41 3.86
CA MET A 28 -23.55 20.34 2.91
C MET A 28 -22.80 20.47 1.58
N ARG A 29 -22.56 21.68 1.07
CA ARG A 29 -21.83 21.89 -0.20
C ARG A 29 -20.36 21.51 -0.08
N ILE A 30 -19.75 21.79 1.08
CA ILE A 30 -18.36 21.43 1.36
C ILE A 30 -18.22 19.91 1.50
N VAL A 31 -19.15 19.25 2.19
CA VAL A 31 -19.16 17.80 2.34
C VAL A 31 -19.38 17.11 0.99
N VAL A 32 -20.33 17.58 0.19
CA VAL A 32 -20.60 17.01 -1.14
C VAL A 32 -19.44 17.26 -2.11
N GLY A 33 -18.85 18.46 -2.10
CA GLY A 33 -17.67 18.77 -2.91
C GLY A 33 -16.45 17.94 -2.51
N GLY A 34 -16.23 17.78 -1.21
CA GLY A 34 -15.14 16.95 -0.66
C GLY A 34 -15.31 15.47 -1.00
N ALA A 35 -16.53 14.92 -0.90
CA ALA A 35 -16.82 13.54 -1.26
C ALA A 35 -16.64 13.28 -2.77
N LEU A 36 -17.03 14.23 -3.63
CA LEU A 36 -16.83 14.11 -5.08
C LEU A 36 -15.35 14.16 -5.45
N LEU A 37 -14.57 15.07 -4.84
CA LEU A 37 -13.13 15.14 -5.02
C LEU A 37 -12.42 13.87 -4.55
N ALA A 38 -12.80 13.35 -3.37
CA ALA A 38 -12.27 12.11 -2.85
C ALA A 38 -12.60 10.92 -3.78
N GLY A 39 -13.85 10.83 -4.25
CA GLY A 39 -14.27 9.81 -5.21
C GLY A 39 -13.51 9.90 -6.54
N LEU A 40 -13.26 11.10 -7.05
CA LEU A 40 -12.47 11.32 -8.27
C LEU A 40 -11.01 10.88 -8.07
N LEU A 41 -10.41 11.23 -6.94
CA LEU A 41 -9.04 10.84 -6.58
C LEU A 41 -8.89 9.32 -6.46
N ILE A 42 -9.83 8.68 -5.77
CA ILE A 42 -9.85 7.23 -5.60
C ILE A 42 -10.08 6.54 -6.96
N GLY A 43 -11.03 7.04 -7.76
CA GLY A 43 -11.30 6.52 -9.10
C GLY A 43 -10.09 6.65 -10.03
N TRP A 44 -9.40 7.79 -10.01
CA TRP A 44 -8.17 7.99 -10.77
C TRP A 44 -7.08 7.00 -10.36
N LEU A 45 -6.87 6.82 -9.05
CA LEU A 45 -5.83 5.96 -8.51
C LEU A 45 -6.09 4.48 -8.86
N LEU A 46 -7.33 4.02 -8.71
CA LEU A 46 -7.71 2.64 -9.03
C LEU A 46 -7.65 2.35 -10.54
N LEU A 47 -8.13 3.27 -11.38
CA LEU A 47 -8.12 3.05 -12.82
C LEU A 47 -6.71 3.11 -13.42
N GLY A 48 -5.89 4.05 -12.96
CA GLY A 48 -4.55 4.29 -13.53
C GLY A 48 -3.50 3.26 -13.14
N TRP A 49 -3.67 2.56 -12.01
CA TRP A 49 -2.64 1.67 -11.47
C TRP A 49 -3.10 0.23 -11.27
N TRP A 50 -4.39 -0.01 -11.03
CA TRP A 50 -4.91 -1.37 -10.76
C TRP A 50 -5.60 -1.99 -11.98
N LEU A 51 -6.43 -1.21 -12.69
CA LEU A 51 -7.20 -1.72 -13.83
C LEU A 51 -6.41 -1.72 -15.15
N VAL A 52 -5.50 -0.75 -15.33
CA VAL A 52 -4.68 -0.61 -16.54
C VAL A 52 -3.22 -0.36 -16.13
N PRO A 53 -2.48 -1.40 -15.71
CA PRO A 53 -1.07 -1.23 -15.37
C PRO A 53 -0.31 -0.75 -16.61
N VAL A 54 0.45 0.35 -16.47
CA VAL A 54 1.30 0.86 -17.54
C VAL A 54 2.46 -0.11 -17.74
N GLN A 55 2.35 -0.94 -18.77
CA GLN A 55 3.43 -1.84 -19.18
C GLN A 55 4.21 -1.22 -20.32
N TRP A 56 5.51 -1.00 -20.09
CA TRP A 56 6.44 -0.59 -21.14
C TRP A 56 6.90 -1.84 -21.90
N VAL A 57 6.14 -2.21 -22.94
CA VAL A 57 6.45 -3.35 -23.79
C VAL A 57 7.25 -2.87 -25.01
N ASN A 58 8.23 -3.65 -25.44
CA ASN A 58 9.11 -3.35 -26.59
C ASN A 58 10.05 -2.15 -26.35
N ALA A 59 10.65 -2.07 -25.16
CA ALA A 59 11.64 -1.05 -24.87
C ALA A 59 12.93 -1.26 -25.69
N GLY A 60 13.43 -0.18 -26.30
CA GLY A 60 14.62 -0.21 -27.15
C GLY A 60 15.87 0.34 -26.46
N PRO A 61 17.08 0.13 -27.03
CA PRO A 61 18.34 0.64 -26.47
C PRO A 61 18.36 2.13 -26.14
N VAL A 62 17.64 2.98 -26.90
CA VAL A 62 17.50 4.42 -26.62
C VAL A 62 16.92 4.72 -25.22
N GLN A 63 16.08 3.84 -24.68
CA GLN A 63 15.44 4.00 -23.37
C GLN A 63 16.28 3.45 -22.21
N LEU A 64 17.43 2.81 -22.50
CA LEU A 64 18.35 2.35 -21.46
C LEU A 64 18.89 3.55 -20.67
N ASN A 65 19.19 3.33 -19.38
CA ASN A 65 19.88 4.34 -18.59
C ASN A 65 21.29 4.60 -19.17
N PRO A 66 21.93 5.74 -18.82
CA PRO A 66 23.24 6.09 -19.35
C PRO A 66 24.30 4.97 -19.21
N VAL A 67 24.36 4.28 -18.07
CA VAL A 67 25.35 3.22 -17.83
C VAL A 67 25.15 2.05 -18.80
N TYR A 68 23.91 1.60 -19.00
CA TYR A 68 23.59 0.50 -19.91
C TYR A 68 23.73 0.89 -21.39
N GLN A 69 23.52 2.16 -21.74
CA GLN A 69 23.85 2.65 -23.09
C GLN A 69 25.36 2.56 -23.36
N THR A 70 26.20 2.82 -22.36
CA THR A 70 27.66 2.63 -22.48
C THR A 70 28.02 1.16 -22.67
N LEU A 71 27.40 0.26 -21.91
CA LEU A 71 27.60 -1.19 -22.08
C LEU A 71 27.12 -1.67 -23.47
N TRP A 72 26.01 -1.13 -23.97
CA TRP A 72 25.52 -1.42 -25.31
C TRP A 72 26.55 -1.06 -26.41
N VAL A 73 27.15 0.13 -26.30
CA VAL A 73 28.21 0.56 -27.23
C VAL A 73 29.44 -0.35 -27.13
N GLN A 74 29.85 -0.73 -25.93
CA GLN A 74 30.95 -1.68 -25.71
C GLN A 74 30.69 -3.03 -26.39
N MET A 75 29.48 -3.59 -26.21
CA MET A 75 29.10 -4.85 -26.86
C MET A 75 29.02 -4.72 -28.39
N ALA A 76 28.55 -3.59 -28.90
CA ALA A 76 28.53 -3.33 -30.35
C ALA A 76 29.96 -3.26 -30.91
N ALA A 77 30.88 -2.60 -30.20
CA ALA A 77 32.30 -2.51 -30.56
C ALA A 77 33.01 -3.87 -30.50
N ASP A 78 32.73 -4.65 -29.46
CA ASP A 78 33.27 -6.01 -29.33
C ASP A 78 32.77 -6.91 -30.48
N SER A 79 31.48 -6.88 -30.79
CA SER A 79 30.91 -7.62 -31.91
C SER A 79 31.53 -7.19 -33.25
N TYR A 80 31.66 -5.90 -33.49
CA TYR A 80 32.27 -5.37 -34.72
C TYR A 80 33.73 -5.80 -34.87
N SER A 81 34.50 -5.80 -33.77
CA SER A 81 35.91 -6.22 -33.81
C SER A 81 36.12 -7.68 -34.25
N VAL A 82 35.10 -8.52 -34.08
CA VAL A 82 35.14 -9.93 -34.47
C VAL A 82 34.53 -10.14 -35.86
N THR A 83 33.38 -9.51 -36.15
CA THR A 83 32.65 -9.77 -37.39
C THR A 83 33.09 -8.88 -38.55
N LEU A 84 33.70 -7.72 -38.26
CA LEU A 84 34.00 -6.65 -39.20
C LEU A 84 32.80 -6.20 -40.05
N ASN A 85 31.57 -6.51 -39.58
CA ASN A 85 30.34 -6.16 -40.29
C ASN A 85 29.90 -4.76 -39.89
N GLU A 86 30.24 -3.78 -40.73
CA GLU A 86 29.90 -2.38 -40.51
C GLU A 86 28.40 -2.11 -40.54
N GLU A 87 27.64 -2.85 -41.35
CA GLU A 87 26.19 -2.63 -41.47
C GLU A 87 25.48 -3.02 -40.18
N ASP A 88 25.81 -4.17 -39.61
CA ASP A 88 25.29 -4.61 -38.31
C ASP A 88 25.70 -3.64 -37.19
N ALA A 89 26.96 -3.22 -37.18
CA ALA A 89 27.47 -2.25 -36.21
C ALA A 89 26.71 -0.91 -36.26
N ARG A 90 26.47 -0.38 -37.47
CA ARG A 90 25.65 0.81 -37.69
C ARG A 90 24.21 0.60 -37.22
N ASN A 91 23.60 -0.53 -37.54
CA ASN A 91 22.22 -0.82 -37.13
C ASN A 91 22.08 -0.86 -35.61
N ARG A 92 23.03 -1.49 -34.90
CA ARG A 92 23.02 -1.56 -33.43
C ARG A 92 23.20 -0.21 -32.77
N ILE A 93 24.08 0.64 -33.29
CA ILE A 93 24.27 2.00 -32.76
C ILE A 93 23.08 2.89 -33.11
N GLY A 94 22.45 2.71 -34.28
CA GLY A 94 21.25 3.42 -34.70
C GLY A 94 20.05 3.22 -33.78
N LEU A 95 19.98 2.11 -33.04
CA LEU A 95 18.94 1.86 -32.03
C LEU A 95 19.01 2.81 -30.83
N LEU A 96 20.15 3.46 -30.60
CA LEU A 96 20.31 4.51 -29.58
C LEU A 96 19.81 5.89 -30.06
N GLN A 97 19.50 6.03 -31.35
CA GLN A 97 18.96 7.27 -31.95
C GLN A 97 19.81 8.50 -31.60
N ASP A 98 19.19 9.55 -31.05
CA ASP A 98 19.82 10.80 -30.60
C ASP A 98 20.84 10.60 -29.46
N GLN A 99 20.71 9.52 -28.69
CA GLN A 99 21.63 9.20 -27.60
C GLN A 99 22.93 8.54 -28.06
N SER A 100 23.02 8.11 -29.33
CA SER A 100 24.19 7.39 -29.88
C SER A 100 25.51 8.14 -29.69
N VAL A 101 25.54 9.44 -30.02
CA VAL A 101 26.74 10.28 -29.90
C VAL A 101 27.18 10.42 -28.44
N ASN A 102 26.25 10.69 -27.55
CA ASN A 102 26.54 10.83 -26.12
C ASN A 102 26.97 9.50 -25.49
N ALA A 103 26.38 8.38 -25.93
CA ALA A 103 26.75 7.04 -25.48
C ALA A 103 28.15 6.65 -25.94
N LEU A 104 28.50 6.91 -27.21
CA LEU A 104 29.85 6.70 -27.77
C LEU A 104 30.90 7.51 -27.01
N LYS A 105 30.65 8.81 -26.81
CA LYS A 105 31.56 9.70 -26.05
C LYS A 105 31.79 9.21 -24.62
N ARG A 106 30.72 8.79 -23.93
CA ARG A 106 30.83 8.22 -22.58
C ARG A 106 31.58 6.91 -22.57
N ALA A 107 31.32 6.03 -23.53
CA ALA A 107 32.02 4.75 -23.63
C ALA A 107 33.53 4.94 -23.84
N LEU A 108 33.93 5.89 -24.69
CA LEU A 108 35.35 6.25 -24.91
C LEU A 108 36.01 6.86 -23.68
N GLY A 109 35.30 7.69 -22.91
CA GLY A 109 35.82 8.30 -21.69
C GLY A 109 35.91 7.34 -20.51
N ASN A 110 35.03 6.34 -20.46
CA ASN A 110 34.92 5.40 -19.33
C ASN A 110 35.66 4.07 -19.54
N THR A 111 36.29 3.87 -20.70
CA THR A 111 36.96 2.62 -21.05
C THR A 111 38.43 2.87 -21.40
N GLN A 112 39.31 1.93 -21.08
CA GLN A 112 40.75 2.01 -21.36
C GLN A 112 41.26 0.78 -22.10
N GLY A 113 42.46 0.90 -22.67
CA GLY A 113 43.18 -0.21 -23.29
C GLY A 113 42.51 -0.74 -24.56
N SER A 114 42.54 -2.06 -24.75
CA SER A 114 42.06 -2.71 -25.98
C SER A 114 40.59 -2.40 -26.29
N GLN A 115 39.77 -2.17 -25.28
CA GLN A 115 38.35 -1.90 -25.52
C GLN A 115 38.08 -0.45 -25.91
N GLN A 116 38.91 0.50 -25.47
CA GLN A 116 38.86 1.87 -25.96
C GLN A 116 39.19 1.93 -27.46
N ALA A 117 40.20 1.16 -27.91
CA ALA A 117 40.55 1.04 -29.32
C ALA A 117 39.37 0.49 -30.16
N ARG A 118 38.72 -0.58 -29.70
CA ARG A 118 37.54 -1.14 -30.38
C ARG A 118 36.39 -0.14 -30.52
N ILE A 119 36.14 0.68 -29.50
CA ILE A 119 35.10 1.71 -29.55
C ILE A 119 35.50 2.84 -30.51
N ALA A 120 36.79 3.21 -30.56
CA ALA A 120 37.30 4.21 -31.48
C ALA A 120 37.17 3.74 -32.94
N ASP A 121 37.49 2.47 -33.22
CA ASP A 121 37.31 1.87 -34.55
C ASP A 121 35.83 1.89 -34.96
N LEU A 122 34.93 1.54 -34.03
CA LEU A 122 33.49 1.63 -34.25
C LEU A 122 33.06 3.09 -34.55
N GLN A 123 33.60 4.08 -33.84
CA GLN A 123 33.27 5.49 -34.05
C GLN A 123 33.59 5.93 -35.49
N VAL A 124 34.75 5.53 -36.02
CA VAL A 124 35.14 5.86 -37.40
C VAL A 124 34.13 5.34 -38.41
N VAL A 125 33.61 4.11 -38.21
CA VAL A 125 32.58 3.52 -39.08
C VAL A 125 31.28 4.32 -39.05
N ILE A 126 30.85 4.77 -37.85
CA ILE A 126 29.63 5.57 -37.69
C ILE A 126 29.79 6.97 -38.29
N GLU A 127 30.97 7.58 -38.19
CA GLU A 127 31.25 8.90 -38.76
C GLU A 127 31.29 8.88 -40.28
N ASN A 128 31.87 7.84 -40.88
CA ASN A 128 31.97 7.69 -42.34
C ASN A 128 30.62 7.36 -42.99
N THR A 129 29.72 6.70 -42.27
CA THR A 129 28.35 6.43 -42.75
C THR A 129 27.41 6.41 -41.54
N PRO A 130 26.58 7.46 -41.37
CA PRO A 130 25.73 7.55 -40.18
C PRO A 130 24.74 6.39 -40.11
N ALA A 131 24.49 5.95 -38.89
CA ALA A 131 23.53 4.89 -38.62
C ALA A 131 22.14 5.27 -39.15
N LYS A 132 21.51 4.35 -39.88
CA LYS A 132 20.14 4.53 -40.36
C LYS A 132 19.21 4.65 -39.14
N PRO A 133 18.32 5.66 -39.07
CA PRO A 133 17.35 5.74 -37.99
C PRO A 133 16.50 4.48 -38.01
N ALA A 134 16.57 3.69 -36.94
CA ALA A 134 15.76 2.50 -36.79
C ALA A 134 14.30 2.94 -36.60
N ASN A 135 13.41 2.44 -37.48
CA ASN A 135 11.97 2.59 -37.29
C ASN A 135 11.56 1.77 -36.06
N VAL A 136 11.54 2.41 -34.89
CA VAL A 136 10.83 1.87 -33.73
C VAL A 136 9.35 1.81 -34.11
N VAL A 137 8.80 0.60 -34.21
CA VAL A 137 7.35 0.40 -34.30
C VAL A 137 6.76 1.07 -33.06
N PRO A 138 5.87 2.07 -33.20
CA PRO A 138 5.28 2.72 -32.05
C PRO A 138 4.58 1.66 -31.20
N ALA A 139 4.88 1.64 -29.90
CA ALA A 139 4.06 0.92 -28.94
C ALA A 139 2.59 1.33 -29.15
N ALA A 140 1.70 0.33 -29.14
CA ALA A 140 0.28 0.49 -29.46
C ALA A 140 -0.29 1.79 -28.87
N ALA A 141 -0.90 2.60 -29.73
CA ALA A 141 -1.42 3.92 -29.41
C ALA A 141 -2.24 3.87 -28.12
N SER A 142 -1.87 4.71 -27.15
CA SER A 142 -2.68 4.95 -25.96
C SER A 142 -4.12 5.29 -26.38
N PRO A 143 -5.15 4.75 -25.70
CA PRO A 143 -6.53 5.08 -26.04
C PRO A 143 -6.71 6.60 -26.01
N SER A 144 -7.28 7.14 -27.08
CA SER A 144 -7.42 8.58 -27.25
C SER A 144 -8.22 9.17 -26.08
N ARG A 145 -7.85 10.39 -25.65
CA ARG A 145 -8.51 11.12 -24.55
C ARG A 145 -10.04 11.10 -24.64
N SER A 146 -10.59 11.03 -25.86
CA SER A 146 -12.03 10.96 -26.14
C SER A 146 -12.70 9.66 -25.66
N VAL A 147 -12.02 8.52 -25.71
CA VAL A 147 -12.55 7.22 -25.23
C VAL A 147 -12.54 7.15 -23.71
N ILE A 148 -11.52 7.71 -23.08
CA ILE A 148 -11.45 7.80 -21.61
C ILE A 148 -12.52 8.77 -21.10
N LEU A 149 -12.73 9.90 -21.78
CA LEU A 149 -13.75 10.88 -21.40
C LEU A 149 -15.17 10.30 -21.52
N SER A 150 -15.47 9.54 -22.57
CA SER A 150 -16.79 8.93 -22.75
C SER A 150 -17.07 7.84 -21.71
N ALA A 151 -16.07 7.04 -21.34
CA ALA A 151 -16.19 6.05 -20.28
C ALA A 151 -16.44 6.69 -18.90
N VAL A 152 -15.73 7.77 -18.57
CA VAL A 152 -15.92 8.50 -17.31
C VAL A 152 -17.31 9.16 -17.24
N VAL A 153 -17.77 9.76 -18.35
CA VAL A 153 -19.13 10.33 -18.42
C VAL A 153 -20.20 9.26 -18.25
N ALA A 154 -20.04 8.10 -18.89
CA ALA A 154 -20.99 6.99 -18.74
C ALA A 154 -21.09 6.49 -17.30
N VAL A 155 -19.96 6.33 -16.60
CA VAL A 155 -19.93 5.93 -15.18
C VAL A 155 -20.57 6.99 -14.28
N MET A 156 -20.30 8.28 -14.53
CA MET A 156 -20.91 9.38 -13.76
C MET A 156 -22.44 9.43 -13.93
N VAL A 157 -22.96 9.16 -15.13
CA VAL A 157 -24.41 9.07 -15.37
C VAL A 157 -25.03 7.90 -14.63
N LEU A 158 -24.37 6.73 -14.62
CA LEU A 158 -24.87 5.54 -13.92
C LEU A 158 -24.87 5.72 -12.40
N VAL A 159 -23.82 6.33 -11.83
CA VAL A 159 -23.75 6.62 -10.39
C VAL A 159 -24.78 7.69 -10.00
N GLY A 160 -24.96 8.72 -10.82
CA GLY A 160 -25.98 9.75 -10.61
C GLY A 160 -27.41 9.19 -10.64
N ALA A 161 -27.71 8.32 -11.61
CA ALA A 161 -29.00 7.65 -11.72
C ALA A 161 -29.26 6.70 -10.53
N GLY A 162 -28.26 5.92 -10.12
CA GLY A 162 -28.33 5.04 -8.95
C GLY A 162 -28.57 5.80 -7.64
N GLY A 163 -27.86 6.91 -7.44
CA GLY A 163 -28.04 7.79 -6.28
C GLY A 163 -29.43 8.43 -6.22
N PHE A 164 -29.98 8.84 -7.36
CA PHE A 164 -31.32 9.42 -7.45
C PHE A 164 -32.44 8.40 -7.12
N VAL A 165 -32.28 7.16 -7.56
CA VAL A 165 -33.22 6.06 -7.24
C VAL A 165 -33.16 5.69 -5.76
N ALA A 166 -31.97 5.64 -5.16
CA ALA A 166 -31.82 5.38 -3.73
C ALA A 166 -32.44 6.50 -2.87
N TRP A 167 -32.24 7.75 -3.26
CA TRP A 167 -32.79 8.91 -2.56
C TRP A 167 -34.31 9.02 -2.68
N SER A 168 -34.88 8.71 -3.85
CA SER A 168 -36.34 8.71 -4.03
C SER A 168 -37.04 7.60 -3.24
N ARG A 169 -36.39 6.44 -3.05
CA ARG A 169 -36.88 5.37 -2.17
C ARG A 169 -36.81 5.67 -0.68
N MET A 170 -35.89 6.53 -0.23
CA MET A 170 -35.79 6.94 1.18
C MET A 170 -36.74 8.08 1.55
N ARG A 171 -37.36 8.73 0.56
CA ARG A 171 -38.29 9.86 0.77
C ARG A 171 -39.77 9.49 0.76
N THR A 172 -40.14 8.22 0.59
CA THR A 172 -41.52 7.77 0.81
C THR A 172 -41.75 7.60 2.33
N PRO A 173 -42.58 8.45 2.98
CA PRO A 173 -42.81 8.33 4.42
C PRO A 173 -43.57 7.03 4.73
N ARG A 174 -43.01 6.25 5.66
CA ARG A 174 -43.60 5.02 6.22
C ARG A 174 -44.77 5.35 7.14
N GLU A 175 -45.91 5.74 6.57
CA GLU A 175 -47.21 5.75 7.23
C GLU A 175 -47.92 4.42 7.00
N ALA A 176 -47.45 3.34 7.63
CA ALA A 176 -48.20 2.07 7.67
C ALA A 176 -47.78 1.12 8.81
N ALA A 177 -46.66 1.37 9.50
CA ALA A 177 -46.22 0.55 10.63
C ALA A 177 -46.95 0.86 11.96
N ARG A 178 -48.19 1.36 11.88
CA ARG A 178 -49.09 1.59 13.02
C ARG A 178 -50.40 0.85 12.80
N ARG A 179 -50.33 -0.47 12.69
CA ARG A 179 -51.41 -1.40 12.99
C ARG A 179 -50.80 -2.78 13.19
N GLU A 180 -51.15 -3.37 14.32
CA GLU A 180 -51.23 -4.83 14.47
C GLU A 180 -49.92 -5.61 14.67
N LYS A 181 -49.41 -5.54 15.90
CA LYS A 181 -48.99 -6.76 16.61
C LYS A 181 -49.50 -6.69 18.05
N VAL A 182 -50.73 -7.17 18.22
CA VAL A 182 -51.27 -7.64 19.49
C VAL A 182 -50.48 -8.89 19.87
N GLN A 183 -49.84 -8.85 21.03
CA GLN A 183 -49.11 -9.97 21.64
C GLN A 183 -50.11 -10.89 22.37
N PRO A 184 -50.04 -12.22 22.22
CA PRO A 184 -50.77 -13.12 23.10
C PRO A 184 -49.99 -13.31 24.40
N GLN A 185 -50.72 -13.13 25.48
CA GLN A 185 -50.32 -13.29 26.87
C GLN A 185 -50.44 -14.78 27.25
N VAL A 186 -49.36 -15.41 27.71
CA VAL A 186 -49.45 -16.61 28.56
C VAL A 186 -48.67 -16.37 29.84
N ARG A 187 -49.39 -16.57 30.93
CA ARG A 187 -49.04 -16.35 32.33
C ARG A 187 -48.45 -17.63 32.91
N GLN A 188 -47.42 -17.52 33.75
CA GLN A 188 -47.25 -18.22 35.05
C GLN A 188 -45.88 -17.83 35.65
N LEU A 189 -45.88 -16.99 36.70
CA LEU A 189 -45.78 -17.29 38.15
C LEU A 189 -44.32 -17.27 38.66
N THR A 190 -44.04 -16.21 39.41
CA THR A 190 -42.85 -15.86 40.24
C THR A 190 -42.60 -16.90 41.37
N PRO A 191 -41.44 -16.92 42.10
CA PRO A 191 -40.96 -15.78 42.90
C PRO A 191 -39.44 -15.51 42.89
N ALA A 192 -39.13 -14.28 43.28
CA ALA A 192 -37.82 -13.69 43.50
C ALA A 192 -37.16 -14.12 44.81
N ARG A 193 -35.81 -14.10 44.87
CA ARG A 193 -35.03 -13.82 46.10
C ARG A 193 -33.59 -13.39 45.73
N VAL A 194 -33.30 -12.08 45.82
CA VAL A 194 -32.47 -11.35 46.82
C VAL A 194 -30.95 -11.40 46.57
N ASP A 195 -30.39 -10.21 46.34
CA ASP A 195 -28.98 -9.84 46.31
C ASP A 195 -28.27 -9.97 47.67
N THR A 196 -26.96 -10.31 47.68
CA THR A 196 -25.90 -9.67 48.52
C THR A 196 -24.49 -10.09 48.04
N PRO A 197 -23.36 -9.45 48.47
CA PRO A 197 -22.26 -9.04 47.59
C PRO A 197 -20.91 -9.74 47.89
N ALA A 198 -19.88 -9.31 47.14
CA ALA A 198 -18.46 -9.72 47.06
C ALA A 198 -17.69 -10.12 48.35
N PRO A 199 -16.51 -10.78 48.25
CA PRO A 199 -15.24 -10.02 48.16
C PRO A 199 -14.13 -10.64 47.29
N ALA A 200 -13.01 -9.91 47.19
CA ALA A 200 -11.94 -9.96 46.20
C ALA A 200 -10.70 -10.84 46.53
N ALA A 201 -9.93 -11.12 45.46
CA ALA A 201 -8.46 -11.32 45.36
C ALA A 201 -7.85 -12.64 45.95
N PRO A 202 -6.72 -13.19 45.42
CA PRO A 202 -5.53 -12.47 44.91
C PRO A 202 -4.84 -13.03 43.63
N ALA A 203 -3.74 -12.37 43.25
CA ALA A 203 -3.00 -12.48 41.99
C ALA A 203 -1.87 -13.54 41.96
N ALA A 204 -1.58 -14.02 40.73
CA ALA A 204 -0.32 -14.52 40.14
C ALA A 204 0.26 -15.88 40.66
N PRO A 205 0.91 -16.73 39.81
CA PRO A 205 1.93 -16.34 38.82
C PRO A 205 1.93 -17.03 37.43
N ASN A 206 2.75 -16.48 36.52
CA ASN A 206 3.14 -16.99 35.21
C ASN A 206 3.42 -18.50 35.16
N ALA A 207 2.76 -19.21 34.23
CA ALA A 207 3.32 -20.28 33.38
C ALA A 207 2.20 -20.92 32.53
N GLN A 208 1.97 -20.46 31.31
CA GLN A 208 1.37 -21.25 30.22
C GLN A 208 1.45 -20.50 28.88
N ALA A 209 2.67 -20.45 28.35
CA ALA A 209 2.91 -20.36 26.92
C ALA A 209 3.00 -21.80 26.36
N ALA A 210 1.91 -22.53 26.47
CA ALA A 210 1.65 -23.76 25.75
C ALA A 210 0.16 -24.04 25.92
N ASP A 211 -0.53 -24.13 24.79
CA ASP A 211 -1.88 -24.66 24.68
C ASP A 211 -3.07 -23.73 24.98
N ARG A 212 -3.20 -22.68 24.17
CA ARG A 212 -4.52 -22.19 23.74
C ARG A 212 -4.97 -22.85 22.42
N SER A 213 -4.42 -24.00 22.06
CA SER A 213 -4.74 -24.67 20.79
C SER A 213 -6.08 -25.42 20.82
N VAL A 214 -6.63 -25.66 22.01
CA VAL A 214 -7.86 -26.46 22.19
C VAL A 214 -9.16 -25.74 21.76
N GLU A 215 -9.24 -24.40 21.76
CA GLU A 215 -10.48 -23.71 21.35
C GLU A 215 -10.60 -23.46 19.84
N ARG A 216 -9.49 -23.43 19.10
CA ARG A 216 -9.42 -22.86 17.74
C ARG A 216 -9.32 -23.87 16.60
N GLY A 217 -9.36 -25.17 16.90
CA GLY A 217 -9.12 -26.23 15.92
C GLY A 217 -7.64 -26.28 15.49
N PRO A 218 -7.26 -27.23 14.61
CA PRO A 218 -5.90 -27.32 14.11
C PRO A 218 -5.53 -26.06 13.31
N PRO A 219 -4.26 -25.62 13.35
CA PRO A 219 -3.80 -24.55 12.48
C PRO A 219 -3.95 -24.97 11.02
N ILE A 220 -4.42 -24.05 10.17
CA ILE A 220 -4.60 -24.29 8.74
C ILE A 220 -3.30 -24.12 7.96
N ALA A 221 -2.38 -23.30 8.47
CA ALA A 221 -1.05 -23.14 7.91
C ALA A 221 -0.04 -22.69 8.96
N ARG A 222 1.24 -22.99 8.72
CA ARG A 222 2.38 -22.55 9.53
C ARG A 222 3.54 -22.22 8.61
N PHE A 223 4.06 -21.02 8.75
CA PHE A 223 5.16 -20.48 7.96
C PHE A 223 6.29 -20.05 8.88
N MET A 224 7.51 -20.12 8.38
CA MET A 224 8.68 -19.59 9.05
C MET A 224 9.51 -18.82 8.03
N THR A 225 9.91 -17.62 8.40
CA THR A 225 10.75 -16.77 7.57
C THR A 225 11.87 -16.16 8.42
N THR A 226 12.99 -15.85 7.78
CA THR A 226 14.18 -15.32 8.44
C THR A 226 14.75 -14.18 7.64
N TYR A 227 14.77 -12.99 8.24
CA TYR A 227 15.57 -11.88 7.77
C TYR A 227 17.04 -12.10 8.13
N MET A 228 17.94 -11.76 7.20
CA MET A 228 19.38 -11.69 7.42
C MET A 228 19.92 -10.33 7.01
N TYR A 229 20.85 -9.80 7.79
CA TYR A 229 21.54 -8.55 7.50
C TYR A 229 22.17 -8.59 6.10
N GLY A 230 21.88 -7.57 5.29
CA GLY A 230 22.22 -7.56 3.86
C GLY A 230 21.00 -7.62 2.95
N ASP A 231 19.88 -8.19 3.41
CA ASP A 231 18.66 -8.26 2.62
C ASP A 231 17.78 -7.02 2.80
N ASP A 232 18.17 -5.93 2.15
CA ASP A 232 17.47 -4.65 2.23
C ASP A 232 16.09 -4.65 1.56
N THR A 233 15.73 -5.74 0.87
CA THR A 233 14.48 -5.95 0.14
C THR A 233 13.58 -7.03 0.74
N TYR A 234 13.93 -7.53 1.92
CA TYR A 234 13.18 -8.59 2.60
C TYR A 234 11.69 -8.24 2.76
N ASP A 235 10.84 -9.03 2.10
CA ASP A 235 9.39 -8.91 2.06
C ASP A 235 8.77 -10.26 1.66
N ASP A 236 8.71 -11.18 2.63
CA ASP A 236 8.17 -12.52 2.42
C ASP A 236 6.66 -12.54 2.65
N SER A 237 5.92 -13.12 1.71
CA SER A 237 4.47 -13.32 1.81
C SER A 237 4.08 -14.79 1.60
N PHE A 238 3.00 -15.20 2.27
CA PHE A 238 2.51 -16.57 2.30
C PHE A 238 1.00 -16.61 2.15
N SER A 239 0.53 -17.34 1.14
CA SER A 239 -0.90 -17.60 0.92
C SER A 239 -1.46 -18.54 1.99
N ILE A 240 -2.62 -18.20 2.52
CA ILE A 240 -3.38 -19.02 3.47
C ILE A 240 -4.55 -19.62 2.71
N ASP A 241 -4.42 -20.90 2.38
CA ASP A 241 -5.46 -21.67 1.69
C ASP A 241 -6.11 -22.67 2.65
N ASP A 242 -7.36 -23.06 2.35
CA ASP A 242 -8.02 -24.14 3.08
C ASP A 242 -7.60 -25.53 2.59
N ALA A 243 -8.12 -26.59 3.23
CA ALA A 243 -7.79 -27.97 2.85
C ALA A 243 -8.21 -28.37 1.43
N ASN A 244 -9.11 -27.60 0.79
CA ASN A 244 -9.55 -27.80 -0.59
C ASN A 244 -8.76 -26.94 -1.59
N GLY A 245 -7.84 -26.09 -1.10
CA GLY A 245 -7.10 -25.13 -1.90
C GLY A 245 -7.84 -23.82 -2.16
N ASP A 246 -8.92 -23.53 -1.43
CA ASP A 246 -9.61 -22.25 -1.53
C ASP A 246 -8.81 -21.17 -0.79
N PHE A 247 -8.46 -20.10 -1.51
CA PHE A 247 -7.77 -18.95 -0.93
C PHE A 247 -8.62 -18.26 0.14
N LEU A 248 -8.08 -18.18 1.37
CA LEU A 248 -8.69 -17.52 2.52
C LEU A 248 -8.08 -16.15 2.80
N GLY A 249 -6.79 -15.97 2.52
CA GLY A 249 -6.08 -14.72 2.78
C GLY A 249 -4.57 -14.88 2.62
N GLU A 250 -3.82 -13.89 3.07
CA GLU A 250 -2.36 -13.86 2.95
C GLU A 250 -1.75 -13.20 4.18
N CYS A 251 -0.58 -13.68 4.61
CA CYS A 251 0.19 -13.03 5.67
C CYS A 251 1.66 -12.93 5.28
N GLY A 252 2.35 -11.92 5.80
CA GLY A 252 3.75 -11.69 5.44
C GLY A 252 4.52 -10.89 6.47
N VAL A 253 5.83 -10.83 6.26
CA VAL A 253 6.78 -10.05 7.04
C VAL A 253 7.69 -9.30 6.08
N GLY A 254 7.80 -7.98 6.26
CA GLY A 254 8.64 -7.14 5.41
C GLY A 254 9.39 -6.05 6.18
N VAL A 255 10.40 -5.48 5.54
CA VAL A 255 11.16 -4.34 6.08
C VAL A 255 10.25 -3.11 6.17
N CYS A 256 10.06 -2.59 7.38
CA CYS A 256 9.23 -1.40 7.61
C CYS A 256 10.09 -0.14 7.69
N GLU A 257 11.18 -0.13 8.46
CA GLU A 257 12.01 1.06 8.67
C GLU A 257 13.49 0.71 8.80
N THR A 258 14.34 1.55 8.20
CA THR A 258 15.81 1.47 8.28
C THR A 258 16.40 2.72 8.93
N ILE A 259 17.59 2.61 9.52
CA ILE A 259 18.28 3.70 10.20
C ILE A 259 19.68 3.98 9.64
N GLY A 260 20.11 5.23 9.75
CA GLY A 260 21.45 5.66 9.37
C GLY A 260 21.64 5.78 7.85
N VAL A 261 22.90 5.83 7.45
CA VAL A 261 23.35 5.94 6.06
C VAL A 261 24.36 4.82 5.76
N GLY A 262 24.36 4.33 4.53
CA GLY A 262 25.27 3.28 4.04
C GLY A 262 24.56 1.97 3.69
N ASP A 263 25.27 1.14 2.93
CA ASP A 263 24.83 -0.19 2.50
C ASP A 263 25.69 -1.28 3.19
N PRO A 264 25.10 -2.41 3.64
CA PRO A 264 23.66 -2.67 3.67
C PRO A 264 22.91 -1.78 4.65
N LYS A 265 21.62 -1.54 4.37
CA LYS A 265 20.77 -0.74 5.24
C LYS A 265 20.57 -1.45 6.58
N LYS A 266 20.54 -0.66 7.66
CA LYS A 266 20.32 -1.18 9.00
C LYS A 266 18.82 -1.20 9.30
N VAL A 267 18.20 -2.36 9.21
CA VAL A 267 16.76 -2.52 9.46
C VAL A 267 16.47 -2.45 10.97
N ALA A 268 15.60 -1.51 11.36
CA ALA A 268 15.22 -1.28 12.76
C ALA A 268 13.76 -1.66 13.06
N ALA A 269 12.95 -1.88 12.02
CA ALA A 269 11.56 -2.30 12.18
C ALA A 269 11.13 -3.22 11.03
N PHE A 270 10.28 -4.19 11.35
CA PHE A 270 9.59 -5.06 10.41
C PHE A 270 8.09 -4.88 10.52
N GLU A 271 7.39 -4.83 9.42
CA GLU A 271 5.94 -4.94 9.41
C GLU A 271 5.55 -6.40 9.27
N VAL A 272 4.55 -6.80 10.06
CA VAL A 272 3.89 -8.09 9.95
C VAL A 272 2.43 -7.81 9.66
N TRP A 273 1.91 -8.40 8.60
CA TRP A 273 0.59 -8.05 8.08
C TRP A 273 -0.25 -9.30 7.81
N LEU A 274 -1.57 -9.12 7.86
CA LEU A 274 -2.58 -10.12 7.59
C LEU A 274 -3.67 -9.51 6.72
N PHE A 275 -3.85 -10.10 5.55
CA PHE A 275 -4.95 -9.86 4.64
C PHE A 275 -5.93 -11.03 4.69
N ASP A 276 -7.23 -10.74 4.67
CA ASP A 276 -8.31 -11.72 4.65
C ASP A 276 -9.20 -11.42 3.46
N LYS A 277 -9.51 -12.44 2.66
CA LYS A 277 -10.35 -12.31 1.45
C LYS A 277 -11.72 -11.71 1.76
N ASN A 278 -12.24 -11.90 2.97
CA ASN A 278 -13.55 -11.42 3.42
C ASN A 278 -13.47 -10.16 4.29
N ASP A 279 -12.30 -9.54 4.38
CA ASP A 279 -12.09 -8.26 5.04
C ASP A 279 -11.55 -7.23 4.05
N VAL A 280 -12.01 -5.99 4.17
CA VAL A 280 -11.58 -4.89 3.28
C VAL A 280 -10.27 -4.28 3.76
N ARG A 281 -9.85 -4.57 4.99
CA ARG A 281 -8.66 -3.99 5.61
C ARG A 281 -7.62 -5.05 5.92
N THR A 282 -6.38 -4.73 5.57
CA THR A 282 -5.20 -5.43 6.08
C THR A 282 -4.93 -4.98 7.51
N VAL A 283 -4.71 -5.95 8.40
CA VAL A 283 -4.25 -5.70 9.76
C VAL A 283 -2.74 -5.75 9.76
N THR A 284 -2.09 -4.73 10.30
CA THR A 284 -0.62 -4.64 10.34
C THR A 284 -0.14 -4.30 11.75
N LYS A 285 0.90 -5.01 12.19
CA LYS A 285 1.68 -4.72 13.38
C LYS A 285 3.12 -4.47 12.99
N VAL A 286 3.81 -3.59 13.71
CA VAL A 286 5.21 -3.24 13.42
C VAL A 286 6.09 -3.71 14.56
N LEU A 287 6.93 -4.71 14.30
CA LEU A 287 7.97 -5.21 15.18
C LEU A 287 9.17 -4.26 15.17
N LEU A 288 9.40 -3.57 16.28
CA LEU A 288 10.50 -2.61 16.45
C LEU A 288 11.66 -3.23 17.24
N SER A 289 12.88 -2.76 16.96
CA SER A 289 14.02 -3.00 17.84
C SER A 289 13.78 -2.40 19.24
N GLN A 290 14.46 -2.89 20.28
CA GLN A 290 14.26 -2.40 21.65
C GLN A 290 14.50 -0.87 21.74
N SER A 291 15.57 -0.38 21.10
CA SER A 291 15.88 1.05 21.03
C SER A 291 14.88 1.82 20.16
N GLY A 292 14.47 1.24 19.02
CA GLY A 292 13.46 1.83 18.13
C GLY A 292 12.09 1.94 18.79
N PHE A 293 11.71 0.96 19.62
CA PHE A 293 10.48 1.04 20.41
C PHE A 293 10.60 2.11 21.47
N ALA A 294 11.74 2.30 22.14
CA ALA A 294 11.91 3.35 23.16
C ALA A 294 11.82 4.78 22.59
N ASP A 295 12.16 4.98 21.32
CA ASP A 295 12.11 6.27 20.63
C ASP A 295 10.67 6.67 20.20
N ASN A 296 10.15 7.74 20.80
CA ASN A 296 8.86 8.33 20.44
C ASN A 296 8.76 8.75 18.97
N ALA A 297 9.84 9.28 18.40
CA ALA A 297 9.84 9.72 17.01
C ALA A 297 9.73 8.52 16.06
N MET A 298 10.44 7.42 16.37
CA MET A 298 10.35 6.17 15.62
C MET A 298 8.94 5.58 15.69
N ARG A 299 8.36 5.43 16.90
CA ARG A 299 6.97 4.95 17.05
C ARG A 299 5.97 5.81 16.28
N GLY A 300 6.15 7.14 16.30
CA GLY A 300 5.31 8.07 15.54
C GLY A 300 5.42 7.88 14.02
N ARG A 301 6.60 7.56 13.50
CA ARG A 301 6.81 7.30 12.05
C ARG A 301 6.17 5.99 11.59
N VAL A 302 6.19 4.95 12.42
CA VAL A 302 5.63 3.63 12.05
C VAL A 302 4.14 3.48 12.39
N ALA A 303 3.58 4.32 13.26
CA ALA A 303 2.16 4.26 13.64
C ALA A 303 1.16 4.32 12.46
N PRO A 304 1.40 5.08 11.36
CA PRO A 304 0.55 5.01 10.18
C PRO A 304 0.63 3.69 9.41
N LYS A 305 1.71 2.91 9.57
CA LYS A 305 1.93 1.61 8.92
C LYS A 305 1.28 0.46 9.69
N GLY A 306 1.31 0.52 11.02
CA GLY A 306 0.68 -0.47 11.87
C GLY A 306 0.89 -0.20 13.36
N ASP A 307 0.30 -1.04 14.19
CA ASP A 307 0.41 -0.93 15.65
C ASP A 307 1.81 -1.37 16.12
N PRO A 308 2.61 -0.49 16.75
CA PRO A 308 3.98 -0.80 17.13
C PRO A 308 4.05 -1.77 18.31
N ALA A 309 4.90 -2.80 18.18
CA ALA A 309 5.23 -3.76 19.20
C ALA A 309 6.76 -3.92 19.29
N VAL A 310 7.27 -4.25 20.47
CA VAL A 310 8.70 -4.55 20.63
C VAL A 310 8.99 -5.97 20.16
N ALA A 311 10.05 -6.16 19.39
CA ALA A 311 10.52 -7.49 19.03
C ALA A 311 11.36 -8.07 20.17
N LYS A 312 10.97 -9.24 20.67
CA LYS A 312 11.71 -9.99 21.68
C LYS A 312 11.59 -11.48 21.43
N THR A 313 12.69 -12.22 21.56
CA THR A 313 12.68 -13.68 21.44
C THR A 313 11.65 -14.31 22.38
N GLY A 314 10.81 -15.18 21.82
CA GLY A 314 9.70 -15.84 22.52
C GLY A 314 8.42 -15.00 22.64
N GLU A 315 8.45 -13.71 22.28
CA GLU A 315 7.25 -12.88 22.26
C GLU A 315 6.31 -13.28 21.12
N THR A 316 5.02 -13.19 21.39
CA THR A 316 3.97 -13.55 20.45
C THR A 316 2.98 -12.41 20.32
N LEU A 317 2.73 -11.99 19.08
CA LEU A 317 1.72 -11.02 18.71
C LEU A 317 0.64 -11.67 17.86
N ILE A 318 -0.53 -11.03 17.83
CA ILE A 318 -1.73 -11.56 17.20
C ILE A 318 -2.25 -10.55 16.19
N LEU A 319 -2.58 -11.03 15.00
CA LEU A 319 -3.32 -10.31 13.98
C LEU A 319 -4.68 -11.00 13.81
N GLU A 320 -5.77 -10.24 13.92
CA GLU A 320 -7.12 -10.78 13.78
C GLU A 320 -7.91 -9.97 12.77
N THR A 321 -8.51 -10.69 11.81
CA THR A 321 -9.50 -10.16 10.88
C THR A 321 -10.87 -10.78 11.18
N ASN A 322 -11.83 -10.62 10.27
CA ASN A 322 -13.12 -11.27 10.36
C ASN A 322 -13.02 -12.81 10.43
N MET A 323 -12.30 -13.44 9.51
CA MET A 323 -12.25 -14.90 9.35
C MET A 323 -10.90 -15.53 9.67
N LEU A 324 -9.83 -14.74 9.78
CA LEU A 324 -8.49 -15.25 10.06
C LEU A 324 -7.94 -14.73 11.37
N HIS A 325 -7.15 -15.58 12.00
CA HIS A 325 -6.35 -15.27 13.17
C HIS A 325 -4.94 -15.76 12.89
N VAL A 326 -3.95 -14.87 12.93
CA VAL A 326 -2.54 -15.22 12.77
C VAL A 326 -1.80 -14.88 14.05
N SER A 327 -1.13 -15.89 14.61
CA SER A 327 -0.19 -15.72 15.71
C SER A 327 1.21 -15.66 15.12
N VAL A 328 1.94 -14.62 15.50
CA VAL A 328 3.28 -14.33 15.03
C VAL A 328 4.20 -14.44 16.23
N ARG A 329 5.12 -15.39 16.18
CA ARG A 329 6.07 -15.65 17.26
C ARG A 329 7.48 -15.32 16.78
N VAL A 330 8.18 -14.49 17.54
CA VAL A 330 9.61 -14.25 17.31
C VAL A 330 10.36 -15.47 17.85
N VAL A 331 10.86 -16.31 16.96
CA VAL A 331 11.53 -17.57 17.32
C VAL A 331 12.95 -17.30 17.78
N ASP A 332 13.65 -16.44 17.05
CA ASP A 332 15.03 -16.05 17.34
C ASP A 332 15.32 -14.66 16.75
N MET A 333 16.24 -13.93 17.36
CA MET A 333 16.71 -12.64 16.85
C MET A 333 18.09 -12.29 17.40
N ASN A 334 18.89 -11.61 16.59
CA ASN A 334 20.14 -11.01 17.03
C ASN A 334 20.18 -9.56 16.55
N TYR A 335 20.65 -8.67 17.43
CA TYR A 335 20.95 -7.30 17.03
C TYR A 335 22.32 -7.21 16.37
N GLY A 336 22.44 -6.27 15.43
CA GLY A 336 23.72 -5.95 14.81
C GLY A 336 24.61 -5.12 15.75
N SER A 337 25.91 -5.29 15.60
CA SER A 337 26.94 -4.50 16.29
C SER A 337 27.41 -3.33 15.42
N GLY A 338 27.84 -2.24 16.05
CA GLY A 338 28.44 -1.13 15.32
C GLY A 338 28.53 0.15 16.16
N PRO A 339 28.73 1.31 15.49
CA PRO A 339 28.86 2.61 16.17
C PRO A 339 27.51 3.18 16.65
N LEU A 340 26.40 2.51 16.36
CA LEU A 340 25.07 2.89 16.86
C LEU A 340 24.88 2.38 18.29
N PRO A 341 23.94 2.96 19.06
CA PRO A 341 23.56 2.40 20.34
C PRO A 341 23.22 0.90 20.22
N PRO A 342 23.42 0.10 21.29
CA PRO A 342 23.00 -1.29 21.31
C PRO A 342 21.52 -1.45 20.95
N GLU A 343 21.15 -2.62 20.41
CA GLU A 343 19.75 -3.00 20.19
C GLU A 343 18.97 -2.06 19.26
N THR A 344 19.66 -1.43 18.31
CA THR A 344 19.05 -0.45 17.40
C THR A 344 18.61 -1.05 16.07
N PHE A 345 19.34 -2.02 15.53
CA PHE A 345 18.99 -2.71 14.27
C PHE A 345 19.26 -4.20 14.35
N PHE A 346 18.58 -4.97 13.52
CA PHE A 346 18.66 -6.43 13.52
C PHE A 346 19.78 -6.94 12.60
N ASN A 347 20.50 -7.95 13.09
CA ASN A 347 21.38 -8.78 12.27
C ASN A 347 20.61 -9.98 11.70
N THR A 348 19.76 -10.59 12.52
CA THR A 348 18.88 -11.68 12.14
C THR A 348 17.55 -11.53 12.85
N LEU A 349 16.46 -11.93 12.20
CA LEU A 349 15.15 -12.04 12.82
C LEU A 349 14.43 -13.24 12.21
N THR A 350 14.10 -14.24 13.04
CA THR A 350 13.33 -15.41 12.64
C THR A 350 11.93 -15.31 13.22
N VAL A 351 10.93 -15.35 12.35
CA VAL A 351 9.52 -15.24 12.72
C VAL A 351 8.77 -16.46 12.24
N GLU A 352 7.92 -16.98 13.12
CA GLU A 352 6.96 -18.03 12.80
C GLU A 352 5.55 -17.43 12.76
N LEU A 353 4.84 -17.66 11.67
CA LEU A 353 3.45 -17.26 11.49
C LEU A 353 2.60 -18.53 11.50
N THR A 354 1.63 -18.61 12.41
CA THR A 354 0.66 -19.72 12.45
C THR A 354 -0.73 -19.15 12.21
N ALA A 355 -1.45 -19.71 11.24
CA ALA A 355 -2.77 -19.25 10.84
C ALA A 355 -3.87 -20.20 11.30
N TRP A 356 -4.99 -19.63 11.74
CA TRP A 356 -6.24 -20.33 12.05
C TRP A 356 -7.41 -19.65 11.35
N LYS A 357 -8.37 -20.47 10.92
CA LYS A 357 -9.69 -20.00 10.50
C LYS A 357 -10.57 -19.81 11.73
N LYS A 358 -11.17 -18.63 11.89
CA LYS A 358 -12.15 -18.36 12.94
C LYS A 358 -13.43 -19.14 12.65
N LYS A 359 -14.04 -19.68 13.70
CA LYS A 359 -15.28 -20.46 13.62
C LYS A 359 -16.49 -19.56 13.41
#